data_AF-A0A844HUI4-F1
#
_entry.id   AF-A0A844HUI4-F1
#
_cell.length_a   1.000
_cell.length_b   1.000
_cell.length_c   1.000
_cell.angle_alpha   90.00
_cell.angle_beta   90.00
_cell.angle_gamma   90.00
#
_symmetry.space_group_name_H-M   'P 1'
#
loop_
_entity.id
_entity.type
_entity.pdbx_description
1 polymer ?
#
loop_
_entity_poly.entity_id
_entity_poly.type
_entity_poly.pdbx_seq_one_letter_code
_entity_poly.pdbx_strand_id
1 'polypeptide(L)'
;MSKKPIEMDLGSFIDTARAPIPTGIPQRGAEPHERLVPRPKPERRMDQVSVRCKPSIRAAFEAESRRLDIPQAELFEIIIRERFGLID
;
A
#
# COMPACT_ATOMS: atom_id res chain seq x y z
N MET A 1 -31.94 25.10 46.22
CA MET A 1 -30.47 25.17 46.38
C MET A 1 -29.82 24.70 45.09
N SER A 2 -29.19 25.61 44.35
CA SER A 2 -28.59 25.36 43.03
C SER A 2 -27.30 24.55 43.18
N LYS A 3 -27.21 23.39 42.51
CA LYS A 3 -25.95 22.64 42.39
C LYS A 3 -25.13 23.33 41.28
N LYS A 4 -24.11 24.11 41.67
CA LYS A 4 -23.16 24.66 40.71
C LYS A 4 -22.39 23.51 40.05
N PRO A 5 -22.23 23.49 38.71
CA PRO A 5 -21.40 22.51 38.06
C PRO A 5 -19.95 22.74 38.49
N ILE A 6 -19.26 21.66 38.89
CA ILE A 6 -17.83 21.69 39.11
C ILE A 6 -17.18 21.72 37.73
N GLU A 7 -16.72 22.89 37.29
CA GLU A 7 -15.79 22.99 36.16
C GLU A 7 -14.46 22.36 36.58
N MET A 8 -14.28 21.08 36.26
CA MET A 8 -12.97 20.46 36.35
C MET A 8 -12.21 20.78 35.07
N ASP A 9 -11.22 21.67 35.16
CA ASP A 9 -10.24 21.87 34.11
C ASP A 9 -9.34 20.62 34.02
N LEU A 10 -9.72 19.70 33.14
CA LEU A 10 -8.98 18.45 32.86
C LEU A 10 -7.67 18.72 32.09
N GLY A 11 -7.51 19.91 31.51
CA GLY A 11 -6.34 20.26 30.69
C GLY A 11 -5.06 20.49 31.49
N SER A 12 -5.19 20.93 32.74
CA SER A 12 -4.07 21.21 33.64
C SER A 12 -3.52 19.96 34.36
N PHE A 13 -4.15 18.80 34.20
CA PHE A 13 -3.68 17.52 34.78
C PHE A 13 -2.73 16.72 33.88
N ILE A 14 -2.63 17.06 32.60
CA ILE A 14 -1.85 16.28 31.62
C ILE A 14 -0.57 17.04 31.29
N ASP A 15 0.53 16.63 31.92
CA ASP A 15 1.88 17.08 31.54
C ASP A 15 2.32 16.36 30.26
N THR A 16 2.14 17.04 29.12
CA THR A 16 2.50 16.51 27.79
C THR A 16 4.00 16.46 27.54
N ALA A 17 4.83 17.10 28.38
CA ALA A 17 6.29 17.06 28.27
C ALA A 17 6.89 15.83 28.98
N ARG A 18 6.12 15.17 29.86
CA ARG A 18 6.59 14.01 30.61
C ARG A 18 6.35 12.72 29.84
N ALA A 19 7.40 11.91 29.70
CA ALA A 19 7.29 10.59 29.11
C ALA A 19 6.31 9.71 29.93
N PRO A 20 5.45 8.90 29.28
CA PRO A 20 4.53 8.00 29.97
C PRO A 20 5.28 7.05 30.90
N ILE A 21 4.76 6.85 32.11
CA ILE A 21 5.30 5.86 33.04
C ILE A 21 5.03 4.46 32.45
N PRO A 22 6.02 3.56 32.36
CA PRO A 22 5.82 2.22 31.85
C PRO A 22 4.98 1.42 32.86
N THR A 23 3.69 1.25 32.55
CA THR A 23 2.72 0.57 33.43
C THR A 23 2.69 -0.95 33.25
N GLY A 24 3.51 -1.50 32.34
CA GLY A 24 3.51 -2.92 31.98
C GLY A 24 2.29 -3.38 31.16
N ILE A 25 1.32 -2.49 30.92
CA ILE A 25 0.15 -2.74 30.07
C ILE A 25 0.49 -2.25 28.65
N PRO A 26 0.36 -3.09 27.61
CA PRO A 26 0.65 -2.66 26.24
C PRO A 26 -0.32 -1.57 25.80
N GLN A 27 0.18 -0.33 25.72
CA GLN A 27 -0.58 0.82 25.23
C GLN A 27 -0.42 0.93 23.70
N ARG A 28 -1.54 0.91 22.99
CA ARG A 28 -1.57 1.09 21.53
C ARG A 28 -1.00 2.47 21.18
N GLY A 29 0.13 2.50 20.47
CA GLY A 29 0.84 3.73 20.06
C GLY A 29 1.94 4.21 21.01
N ALA A 30 2.27 3.45 22.07
CA ALA A 30 3.38 3.79 22.98
C ALA A 30 4.76 3.36 22.48
N GLU A 31 4.82 2.48 21.47
CA GLU A 31 6.09 2.25 20.78
C GLU A 31 6.32 3.43 19.83
N PRO A 32 7.45 4.16 19.97
CA PRO A 32 7.90 5.03 18.91
C PRO A 32 7.99 4.13 17.69
N HIS A 33 7.19 4.41 16.66
CA HIS A 33 7.42 3.83 15.36
C HIS A 33 8.83 4.25 14.97
N GLU A 34 9.82 3.43 15.28
CA GLU A 34 11.09 3.40 14.57
C GLU A 34 10.65 3.35 13.12
N ARG A 35 10.77 4.52 12.47
CA ARG A 35 10.34 4.73 11.10
C ARG A 35 10.89 3.54 10.36
N LEU A 36 9.99 2.67 9.90
CA LEU A 36 10.29 1.62 8.96
C LEU A 36 11.04 2.33 7.84
N VAL A 37 12.37 2.28 7.89
CA VAL A 37 13.22 2.96 6.92
C VAL A 37 12.73 2.40 5.60
N PRO A 38 12.14 3.21 4.71
CA PRO A 38 11.65 2.69 3.45
C PRO A 38 12.89 2.09 2.79
N ARG A 39 12.96 0.77 2.71
CA ARG A 39 14.02 0.11 1.94
C ARG A 39 14.02 0.80 0.58
N PRO A 40 15.18 1.23 0.06
CA PRO A 40 15.23 1.88 -1.24
C PRO A 40 14.55 0.93 -2.23
N LYS A 41 13.41 1.37 -2.77
CA LYS A 41 12.67 0.57 -3.75
C LYS A 41 13.64 0.36 -4.92
N PRO A 42 13.80 -0.89 -5.41
CA PRO A 42 14.66 -1.15 -6.54
C PRO A 42 14.27 -0.21 -7.69
N GLU A 43 15.28 0.32 -8.39
CA GLU A 43 15.15 1.23 -9.52
C GLU A 43 14.07 0.70 -10.48
N ARG A 44 12.92 1.38 -10.54
CA ARG A 44 11.80 0.99 -11.41
C ARG A 44 12.19 1.31 -12.86
N ARG A 45 12.91 0.39 -13.51
CA ARG A 45 13.34 0.57 -14.91
C ARG A 45 12.23 0.43 -15.94
N MET A 46 11.00 0.11 -15.54
CA MET A 46 9.87 -0.06 -16.47
C MET A 46 8.58 0.57 -15.94
N ASP A 47 7.81 1.16 -16.85
CA ASP A 47 6.46 1.62 -16.57
C ASP A 47 5.56 0.42 -16.21
N GLN A 48 4.89 0.51 -15.06
CA GLN A 48 3.96 -0.53 -14.62
C GLN A 48 2.55 -0.15 -15.05
N VAL A 49 1.85 -1.07 -15.72
CA VAL A 49 0.47 -0.87 -16.19
C VAL A 49 -0.44 -1.94 -15.61
N SER A 50 -1.58 -1.52 -15.06
CA SER A 50 -2.64 -2.41 -14.59
C SER A 50 -3.74 -2.50 -15.63
N VAL A 51 -4.00 -3.70 -16.16
CA VAL A 51 -5.02 -3.93 -17.19
C VAL A 51 -6.21 -4.68 -16.58
N ARG A 52 -7.41 -4.11 -16.72
CA ARG A 52 -8.66 -4.79 -16.37
C ARG A 52 -9.28 -5.39 -17.63
N CYS A 53 -9.57 -6.69 -17.59
CA CYS A 53 -10.21 -7.41 -18.68
C CYS A 53 -11.29 -8.35 -18.16
N LYS A 54 -12.14 -8.84 -19.07
CA LYS A 54 -13.15 -9.85 -18.76
C LYS A 54 -12.45 -11.20 -18.45
N PRO A 55 -13.03 -12.06 -17.59
CA PRO A 55 -12.46 -13.37 -17.29
C PRO A 55 -12.23 -14.26 -18.51
N SER A 56 -13.12 -14.20 -19.51
CA SER A 56 -12.99 -14.95 -20.76
C SER A 56 -11.74 -14.56 -21.56
N ILE A 57 -11.43 -13.25 -21.61
CA ILE A 57 -10.24 -12.74 -22.27
C ILE A 57 -8.98 -13.15 -21.50
N ARG A 58 -9.01 -13.07 -20.17
CA ARG A 58 -7.90 -13.54 -19.33
C ARG A 58 -7.60 -15.03 -19.57
N ALA A 59 -8.63 -15.86 -19.65
CA ALA A 59 -8.47 -17.30 -19.91
C ALA A 59 -7.87 -17.57 -21.30
N ALA A 60 -8.36 -16.89 -22.33
CA ALA A 60 -7.81 -17.00 -23.68
C ALA A 60 -6.33 -16.57 -23.72
N PHE A 61 -6.00 -15.47 -23.03
CA PHE A 61 -4.65 -14.95 -22.94
C PHE A 61 -3.69 -15.91 -22.23
N GLU A 62 -4.13 -16.51 -21.12
CA GLU A 62 -3.36 -17.51 -20.39
C GLU A 62 -3.13 -18.78 -21.20
N ALA A 63 -4.14 -19.25 -21.93
CA ALA A 63 -4.02 -20.40 -22.82
C ALA A 63 -3.01 -20.13 -23.95
N GLU A 64 -3.03 -18.93 -24.53
CA GLU A 64 -2.14 -18.54 -25.61
C GLU A 64 -0.69 -18.39 -25.15
N SER A 65 -0.46 -17.76 -23.99
CA SER A 65 0.86 -17.68 -23.36
C SER A 65 1.45 -19.07 -23.10
N ARG A 66 0.64 -20.03 -22.64
CA ARG A 66 1.08 -21.43 -22.47
C ARG A 66 1.37 -22.11 -23.80
N ARG A 67 0.56 -21.86 -24.84
CA ARG A 67 0.72 -22.45 -26.17
C ARG A 67 2.03 -22.02 -26.82
N LEU A 68 2.42 -20.76 -26.62
CA LEU A 68 3.64 -20.17 -27.15
C LEU A 68 4.86 -20.33 -26.24
N ASP A 69 4.67 -20.86 -25.03
CA ASP A 69 5.69 -21.00 -23.99
C ASP A 69 6.43 -19.68 -23.67
N ILE A 70 5.70 -18.57 -23.67
CA ILE A 70 6.23 -17.24 -23.35
C ILE A 70 5.53 -16.63 -22.14
N PRO A 71 6.21 -15.76 -21.36
CA PRO A 71 5.59 -15.00 -20.29
C PRO A 71 4.39 -14.18 -20.77
N GLN A 72 3.35 -14.12 -19.94
CA GLN A 72 2.16 -13.29 -20.20
C GLN A 72 2.49 -11.82 -20.48
N ALA A 73 3.52 -11.26 -19.82
CA ALA A 73 3.96 -9.90 -20.06
C ALA A 73 4.55 -9.71 -21.47
N GLU A 74 5.29 -10.70 -21.97
CA GLU A 74 5.90 -10.66 -23.30
C GLU A 74 4.84 -10.80 -24.40
N LEU A 75 3.89 -11.73 -24.24
CA LEU A 75 2.75 -11.84 -25.15
C LEU A 75 1.98 -10.51 -25.24
N PHE A 76 1.80 -9.82 -24.12
CA PHE A 76 1.10 -8.54 -24.07
C PHE A 76 1.87 -7.46 -24.84
N GLU A 77 3.18 -7.43 -24.71
CA GLU A 77 4.05 -6.50 -25.42
C GLU A 77 4.03 -6.74 -26.93
N ILE A 78 4.08 -8.01 -27.37
CA ILE A 78 3.98 -8.38 -28.80
C ILE A 78 2.67 -7.87 -29.39
N ILE A 79 1.54 -8.12 -28.72
CA ILE A 79 0.22 -7.68 -29.19
C ILE A 79 0.13 -6.16 -29.29
N ILE A 80 0.67 -5.44 -28.31
CA ILE A 80 0.72 -3.97 -28.35
C ILE A 80 1.55 -3.50 -29.54
N ARG A 81 2.77 -4.03 -29.70
CA ARG A 81 3.66 -3.65 -30.79
C ARG A 81 3.03 -3.92 -32.16
N GLU A 82 2.43 -5.10 -32.35
CA GLU A 82 1.69 -5.45 -33.57
C GLU A 82 0.51 -4.49 -33.80
N ARG A 83 -0.29 -4.22 -32.76
CA ARG A 83 -1.49 -3.38 -32.89
C ARG A 83 -1.18 -1.94 -33.28
N PHE A 84 -0.06 -1.40 -32.79
CA PHE A 84 0.39 -0.03 -33.07
C PHE A 84 1.38 0.05 -34.23
N GLY A 85 1.72 -1.07 -34.88
CA GLY A 85 2.68 -1.10 -35.98
C GLY A 85 4.10 -0.72 -35.56
N LEU A 86 4.47 -0.98 -34.30
CA LEU A 86 5.80 -0.74 -33.73
C LEU A 86 6.74 -1.93 -34.00
N ILE A 87 6.68 -2.46 -35.23
CA ILE A 87 7.56 -3.51 -35.72
C ILE A 87 8.72 -2.80 -36.41
N ASP A 88 9.96 -3.03 -35.95
CA ASP A 88 11.17 -2.67 -36.71
C ASP A 88 11.31 -3.54 -37.96
#